data_AF-A0A1D1ZCY6-F1
#
_entry.id   AF-A0A1D1ZCY6-F1
#
_cell.length_a   1.000
_cell.length_b   1.000
_cell.length_c   1.000
_cell.angle_alpha   90.00
_cell.angle_beta   90.00
_cell.angle_gamma   90.00
#
_symmetry.space_group_name_H-M   'P 1'
#
loop_
_entity.id
_entity.type
_entity.pdbx_description
1 polymer ?
#
loop_
_entity_poly.entity_id
_entity_poly.type
_entity_poly.pdbx_seq_one_letter_code
_entity_poly.pdbx_strand_id
1 'polypeptide(L)'
;VPYFSWKYSHRRHHSNTGSLEKDEVFVPKPKAQLPWYSGYLNNPLGRFLTMLVTLTLGWPLYLAFNVSGHHYDRFASHFDPYGPIYSDRERLQIFVSDAGVLGMGCLLLQLARAWSLGWVARVYGAPLLVVNGFLVLITYLQHTHPALPHYDKSEWDWLRGALATVDRDYGVLNRVFHNITDTHVAHHLFSTMPHYHAMEATRAVRPILGEYYQFDGTPVYKAMWREAKECLYVEPDEGTKGGSGGGVFWYRNKF
;
A
#
# COMPACT_ATOMS: atom_id res chain seq x y z
N VAL A 1 15.38 3.11 1.74
CA VAL A 1 14.43 3.04 0.61
C VAL A 1 15.13 3.56 -0.62
N PRO A 2 15.09 2.87 -1.78
CA PRO A 2 15.58 3.45 -3.04
C PRO A 2 14.64 4.60 -3.46
N TYR A 3 15.10 5.84 -3.25
CA TYR A 3 14.23 7.04 -3.27
C TYR A 3 13.48 7.23 -4.59
N PHE A 4 14.18 7.26 -5.72
CA PHE A 4 13.54 7.50 -7.02
C PHE A 4 12.70 6.31 -7.45
N SER A 5 13.16 5.08 -7.19
CA SER A 5 12.39 3.87 -7.43
C SER A 5 11.02 3.92 -6.76
N TRP A 6 10.98 4.28 -5.48
CA TRP A 6 9.72 4.41 -4.75
C TRP A 6 8.92 5.64 -5.18
N LYS A 7 9.56 6.79 -5.45
CA LYS A 7 8.89 7.98 -5.99
C LYS A 7 8.09 7.65 -7.26
N TYR A 8 8.65 6.82 -8.12
CA TYR A 8 8.05 6.47 -9.41
C TYR A 8 6.96 5.41 -9.30
N SER A 9 7.12 4.38 -8.48
CA SER A 9 6.04 3.41 -8.23
C SER A 9 4.90 4.04 -7.43
N HIS A 10 5.20 4.88 -6.43
CA HIS A 10 4.19 5.61 -5.67
C HIS A 10 3.38 6.59 -6.53
N ARG A 11 4.02 7.27 -7.49
CA ARG A 11 3.29 8.09 -8.48
C ARG A 11 2.33 7.24 -9.31
N ARG A 12 2.74 6.04 -9.73
CA ARG A 12 1.89 5.12 -10.50
C ARG A 12 0.73 4.60 -9.66
N HIS A 13 0.94 4.30 -8.38
CA HIS A 13 -0.13 4.00 -7.42
C HIS A 13 -1.19 5.11 -7.42
N HIS A 14 -0.83 6.38 -7.18
CA HIS A 14 -1.80 7.49 -7.22
C HIS A 14 -2.47 7.70 -8.58
N SER A 15 -1.83 7.27 -9.66
CA SER A 15 -2.41 7.39 -11.01
C SER A 15 -3.37 6.24 -11.33
N ASN A 16 -3.31 5.12 -10.59
CA ASN A 16 -4.00 3.87 -10.90
C ASN A 16 -4.71 3.25 -9.67
N THR A 17 -4.89 4.00 -8.58
CA THR A 17 -5.40 3.46 -7.32
C THR A 17 -6.72 2.72 -7.55
N GLY A 18 -6.88 1.55 -6.92
CA GLY A 18 -8.09 0.73 -7.02
C GLY A 18 -8.27 -0.01 -8.36
N SER A 19 -7.35 0.14 -9.33
CA SER A 19 -7.34 -0.69 -10.55
C SER A 19 -6.76 -2.07 -10.25
N LEU A 20 -7.48 -3.13 -10.62
CA LEU A 20 -6.99 -4.50 -10.48
C LEU A 20 -5.81 -4.82 -11.42
N GLU A 21 -5.70 -4.12 -12.54
CA GLU A 21 -4.67 -4.37 -13.55
C GLU A 21 -3.43 -3.48 -13.40
N LYS A 22 -3.57 -2.28 -12.82
CA LYS A 22 -2.52 -1.25 -12.88
C LYS A 22 -2.10 -0.63 -11.54
N ASP A 23 -2.81 -0.91 -10.45
CA ASP A 23 -2.37 -0.39 -9.15
C ASP A 23 -1.04 -1.06 -8.72
N GLU A 24 -0.24 -0.36 -7.93
CA GLU A 24 1.15 -0.77 -7.63
C GLU A 24 1.31 -1.37 -6.24
N VAL A 25 0.32 -1.26 -5.36
CA VAL A 25 0.47 -1.69 -3.96
C VAL A 25 -0.85 -2.10 -3.35
N PHE A 26 -0.83 -3.19 -2.59
CA PHE A 26 -2.01 -3.84 -1.98
C PHE A 26 -3.13 -4.20 -2.96
N VAL A 27 -2.77 -4.55 -4.20
CA VAL A 27 -3.74 -4.99 -5.21
C VAL A 27 -4.36 -6.33 -4.77
N PRO A 28 -5.67 -6.41 -4.53
CA PRO A 28 -6.28 -7.65 -4.11
C PRO A 28 -6.40 -8.63 -5.26
N LYS A 29 -6.34 -9.92 -4.92
CA LYS A 29 -6.45 -11.00 -5.90
C LYS A 29 -7.89 -11.51 -5.98
N PRO A 30 -8.37 -11.90 -7.18
CA PRO A 30 -9.56 -12.73 -7.30
C PRO A 30 -9.39 -14.06 -6.56
N LYS A 31 -10.50 -14.66 -6.08
CA LYS A 31 -10.47 -15.94 -5.33
C LYS A 31 -9.67 -17.03 -6.06
N ALA A 32 -9.83 -17.12 -7.37
CA ALA A 32 -9.15 -18.12 -8.22
C ALA A 32 -7.62 -17.95 -8.30
N GLN A 33 -7.09 -16.77 -7.96
CA GLN A 33 -5.66 -16.46 -7.98
C GLN A 33 -5.02 -16.49 -6.59
N LEU A 34 -5.79 -16.86 -5.56
CA LEU A 34 -5.23 -17.03 -4.23
C LEU A 34 -4.23 -18.20 -4.21
N PRO A 35 -3.10 -18.07 -3.49
CA PRO A 35 -2.21 -19.19 -3.25
C PRO A 35 -2.96 -20.38 -2.63
N TRP A 36 -2.58 -21.60 -3.01
CA TRP A 36 -3.18 -22.85 -2.51
C TRP A 36 -3.21 -22.93 -0.98
N TYR A 37 -2.25 -22.27 -0.31
CA TYR A 37 -2.15 -22.29 1.14
C TYR A 37 -3.04 -21.28 1.87
N SER A 38 -3.72 -20.38 1.15
CA SER A 38 -4.47 -19.25 1.75
C SER A 38 -5.58 -19.70 2.68
N GLY A 39 -6.25 -20.81 2.36
CA GLY A 39 -7.30 -21.40 3.21
C GLY A 39 -6.75 -21.88 4.56
N TYR A 40 -5.53 -22.44 4.60
CA TYR A 40 -4.90 -22.88 5.86
C TYR A 40 -4.48 -21.70 6.74
N LEU A 41 -4.16 -20.55 6.15
CA LEU A 41 -3.85 -19.32 6.89
C LEU A 41 -5.12 -18.57 7.34
N ASN A 42 -6.31 -18.98 6.90
CA ASN A 42 -7.58 -18.34 7.24
C ASN A 42 -8.10 -18.75 8.64
N ASN A 43 -7.28 -18.58 9.66
CA ASN A 43 -7.62 -18.80 11.07
C ASN A 43 -6.92 -17.72 11.93
N PRO A 44 -7.27 -17.57 13.22
CA PRO A 44 -6.71 -16.51 14.05
C PRO A 44 -5.17 -16.48 14.11
N LEU A 45 -4.52 -17.64 14.23
CA LEU A 45 -3.05 -17.73 14.27
C LEU A 45 -2.44 -17.41 12.90
N GLY A 46 -2.99 -17.99 11.84
CA GLY A 46 -2.55 -17.72 10.46
C GLY A 46 -2.62 -16.24 10.11
N ARG A 47 -3.71 -15.56 10.48
CA ARG A 47 -3.87 -14.11 10.26
C ARG A 47 -2.91 -13.28 11.09
N PHE A 48 -2.68 -13.63 12.35
CA PHE A 48 -1.68 -12.96 13.17
C PHE A 48 -0.28 -13.07 12.54
N LEU A 49 0.10 -14.27 12.09
CA LEU A 49 1.39 -14.51 11.42
C LEU A 49 1.48 -13.75 10.09
N THR A 50 0.43 -13.75 9.26
CA THR A 50 0.38 -12.97 8.03
C THR A 50 0.56 -11.48 8.31
N MET A 51 -0.14 -10.93 9.30
CA MET A 51 0.02 -9.51 9.68
C MET A 51 1.41 -9.20 10.21
N LEU A 52 1.99 -10.07 11.04
CA LEU A 52 3.35 -9.92 11.54
C LEU A 52 4.36 -9.88 10.38
N VAL A 53 4.24 -10.81 9.43
CA VAL A 53 5.11 -10.86 8.24
C VAL A 53 4.90 -9.63 7.37
N THR A 54 3.65 -9.22 7.11
CA THR A 54 3.33 -8.02 6.32
C THR A 54 3.98 -6.77 6.93
N LEU A 55 3.82 -6.55 8.24
CA LEU A 55 4.34 -5.34 8.91
C LEU A 55 5.86 -5.33 9.10
N THR A 56 6.52 -6.49 9.08
CA THR A 56 7.98 -6.58 9.30
C THR A 56 8.78 -6.79 8.03
N LEU A 57 8.29 -7.67 7.14
CA LEU A 57 8.96 -8.09 5.91
C LEU A 57 8.24 -7.61 4.64
N GLY A 58 6.98 -7.16 4.73
CA GLY A 58 6.19 -6.76 3.56
C GLY A 58 6.86 -5.65 2.75
N TRP A 59 7.45 -4.65 3.42
CA TRP A 59 8.16 -3.58 2.73
C TRP A 59 9.42 -4.04 1.97
N PRO A 60 10.39 -4.74 2.60
CA PRO A 60 11.50 -5.35 1.88
C PRO A 60 11.07 -6.28 0.73
N LEU A 61 10.05 -7.12 0.96
CA LEU A 61 9.55 -8.05 -0.05
C LEU A 61 8.87 -7.32 -1.21
N TYR A 62 8.15 -6.23 -0.95
CA TYR A 62 7.57 -5.38 -1.99
C TYR A 62 8.66 -4.75 -2.86
N LEU A 63 9.69 -4.17 -2.22
CA LEU A 63 10.80 -3.57 -2.96
C LEU A 63 11.57 -4.60 -3.80
N ALA A 64 11.83 -5.79 -3.25
CA ALA A 64 12.63 -6.81 -3.93
C ALA A 64 11.86 -7.63 -4.97
N PHE A 65 10.57 -7.91 -4.74
CA PHE A 65 9.81 -8.93 -5.49
C PHE A 65 8.38 -8.49 -5.86
N ASN A 66 8.01 -7.23 -5.62
CA ASN A 66 6.68 -6.68 -5.95
C ASN A 66 5.50 -7.49 -5.37
N VAL A 67 5.64 -8.05 -4.16
CA VAL A 67 4.67 -9.03 -3.61
C VAL A 67 3.25 -8.51 -3.41
N SER A 68 3.05 -7.20 -3.35
CA SER A 68 1.75 -6.55 -3.15
C SER A 68 1.25 -5.74 -4.35
N GLY A 69 2.02 -5.62 -5.43
CA GLY A 69 1.62 -4.90 -6.64
C GLY A 69 0.84 -5.77 -7.62
N HIS A 70 0.41 -5.17 -8.74
CA HIS A 70 -0.16 -5.93 -9.85
C HIS A 70 0.88 -6.85 -10.50
N HIS A 71 0.38 -7.78 -11.32
CA HIS A 71 1.24 -8.69 -12.07
C HIS A 71 1.89 -7.98 -13.25
N TYR A 72 3.22 -8.11 -13.36
CA TYR A 72 3.98 -7.74 -14.53
C TYR A 72 4.42 -9.00 -15.30
N ASP A 73 4.45 -8.92 -16.63
CA ASP A 73 4.90 -10.02 -17.51
C ASP A 73 6.37 -10.41 -17.29
N ARG A 74 7.14 -9.54 -16.62
CA ARG A 74 8.53 -9.75 -16.25
C ARG A 74 8.71 -9.58 -14.74
N PHE A 75 9.81 -10.12 -14.22
CA PHE A 75 10.21 -9.91 -12.84
C PHE A 75 10.26 -8.41 -12.49
N ALA A 76 9.51 -8.01 -11.47
CA ALA A 76 9.40 -6.63 -11.03
C ALA A 76 10.14 -6.45 -9.70
N SER A 77 11.11 -5.54 -9.71
CA SER A 77 11.90 -5.17 -8.54
C SER A 77 12.18 -3.67 -8.58
N HIS A 78 12.10 -3.02 -7.43
CA HIS A 78 12.42 -1.60 -7.27
C HIS A 78 13.93 -1.31 -7.39
N PHE A 79 14.75 -2.36 -7.41
CA PHE A 79 16.20 -2.30 -7.58
C PHE A 79 16.65 -2.73 -8.99
N ASP A 80 15.71 -2.95 -9.92
CA ASP A 80 16.01 -3.25 -11.33
C ASP A 80 15.69 -2.02 -12.20
N PRO A 81 16.70 -1.24 -12.64
CA PRO A 81 16.51 -0.14 -13.58
C PRO A 81 15.87 -0.54 -14.90
N TYR A 82 15.96 -1.82 -15.30
CA TYR A 82 15.34 -2.36 -16.51
C TYR A 82 14.06 -3.15 -16.22
N GLY A 83 13.58 -3.06 -14.97
CA GLY A 83 12.35 -3.67 -14.52
C GLY A 83 11.13 -3.05 -15.20
N PRO A 84 10.03 -3.80 -15.32
CA PRO A 84 8.83 -3.36 -16.03
C PRO A 84 8.07 -2.22 -15.31
N ILE A 85 8.45 -1.92 -14.07
CA ILE A 85 7.91 -0.79 -13.29
C ILE A 85 8.29 0.55 -13.95
N TYR A 86 9.48 0.66 -14.55
CA TYR A 86 10.05 1.94 -14.98
C TYR A 86 10.10 2.12 -16.49
N SER A 87 9.94 3.37 -16.92
CA SER A 87 10.20 3.78 -18.30
C SER A 87 11.70 4.05 -18.52
N ASP A 88 12.13 4.02 -19.78
CA ASP A 88 13.53 4.27 -20.17
C ASP A 88 14.09 5.59 -19.64
N ARG A 89 13.24 6.62 -19.49
CA ARG A 89 13.63 7.96 -19.02
C ARG A 89 13.91 8.01 -17.51
N GLU A 90 13.38 7.05 -16.75
CA GLU A 90 13.51 7.04 -15.28
C GLU A 90 14.76 6.27 -14.82
N ARG A 91 15.32 5.40 -15.67
CA ARG A 91 16.39 4.44 -15.33
C ARG A 91 17.60 5.06 -14.63
N LEU A 92 18.08 6.21 -15.13
CA LEU A 92 19.24 6.86 -14.54
C LEU A 92 19.03 7.19 -13.06
N GLN A 93 17.80 7.58 -12.69
CA GLN A 93 17.47 7.88 -11.31
C GLN A 93 17.31 6.64 -10.44
N ILE A 94 16.93 5.51 -11.04
CA ILE A 94 16.93 4.20 -10.36
C ILE A 94 18.37 3.82 -10.00
N PHE A 95 19.31 3.91 -10.94
CA PHE A 95 20.74 3.70 -10.66
C PHE A 95 21.26 4.59 -9.53
N VAL A 96 20.88 5.88 -9.51
CA VAL A 96 21.27 6.80 -8.42
C VAL A 96 20.70 6.33 -7.06
N SER A 97 19.46 5.83 -7.04
CA SER A 97 18.86 5.28 -5.82
C SER A 97 19.59 4.04 -5.34
N ASP A 98 19.91 3.13 -6.24
CA ASP A 98 20.60 1.87 -5.92
C ASP A 98 22.01 2.14 -5.41
N ALA A 99 22.75 3.07 -6.05
CA ALA A 99 24.04 3.53 -5.57
C ALA A 99 23.95 4.13 -4.15
N GLY A 100 22.90 4.90 -3.86
CA GLY A 100 22.64 5.44 -2.53
C GLY A 100 22.36 4.36 -1.48
N VAL A 101 21.56 3.35 -1.84
CA VAL A 101 21.28 2.19 -0.96
C VAL A 101 22.54 1.37 -0.70
N LEU A 102 23.35 1.11 -1.73
CA LEU A 102 24.64 0.42 -1.59
C LEU A 102 25.61 1.22 -0.73
N GLY A 103 25.70 2.54 -0.94
CA GLY A 103 26.53 3.44 -0.13
C GLY A 103 26.13 3.41 1.34
N MET A 104 24.82 3.45 1.62
CA MET A 104 24.30 3.32 2.99
C MET A 104 24.61 1.93 3.58
N GLY A 105 24.49 0.87 2.78
CA GLY A 105 24.88 -0.50 3.18
C GLY A 105 26.36 -0.57 3.59
N CYS A 106 27.26 0.00 2.78
CA CYS A 106 28.68 0.10 3.09
C CYS A 106 28.95 0.87 4.39
N LEU A 107 28.27 2.02 4.60
CA LEU A 107 28.39 2.78 5.84
C LEU A 107 27.96 1.96 7.05
N LEU A 108 26.82 1.27 6.97
CA LEU A 108 26.32 0.41 8.05
C LEU A 108 27.26 -0.76 8.35
N LEU A 109 27.90 -1.35 7.33
CA LEU A 109 28.91 -2.38 7.50
C LEU A 109 30.16 -1.84 8.23
N GLN A 110 30.61 -0.63 7.87
CA GLN A 110 31.74 0.01 8.56
C GLN A 110 31.39 0.33 10.03
N LEU A 111 30.18 0.82 10.30
CA LEU A 111 29.70 1.05 11.67
C LEU A 111 29.59 -0.27 12.46
N ALA A 112 29.10 -1.33 11.83
CA ALA A 112 29.01 -2.65 12.46
C ALA A 112 30.39 -3.21 12.82
N ARG A 113 31.42 -2.97 11.98
CA ARG A 113 32.81 -3.34 12.29
C ARG A 113 33.39 -2.53 13.44
N ALA A 114 33.08 -1.25 13.53
CA ALA A 114 33.63 -0.37 14.56
C ALA A 114 32.92 -0.50 15.94
N TRP A 115 31.60 -0.78 15.97
CA TRP A 115 30.80 -0.75 17.20
C TRP A 115 30.08 -2.06 17.54
N SER A 116 30.00 -3.01 16.60
CA SER A 116 29.17 -4.23 16.58
C SER A 116 27.87 -4.12 15.75
N LEU A 117 27.47 -5.27 15.22
CA LEU A 117 26.17 -5.45 14.55
C LEU A 117 25.00 -5.17 15.50
N GLY A 118 25.10 -5.54 16.77
CA GLY A 118 24.04 -5.30 17.76
C GLY A 118 23.79 -3.81 18.01
N TRP A 119 24.84 -2.99 17.98
CA TRP A 119 24.72 -1.53 18.07
C TRP A 119 23.99 -0.96 16.86
N VAL A 120 24.38 -1.35 15.63
CA VAL A 120 23.72 -0.91 14.39
C VAL A 120 22.26 -1.36 14.35
N ALA A 121 21.97 -2.60 14.74
CA ALA A 121 20.62 -3.13 14.81
C ALA A 121 19.74 -2.31 15.76
N ARG A 122 20.27 -1.87 16.91
CA ARG A 122 19.51 -1.06 17.88
C ARG A 122 19.30 0.39 17.44
N VAL A 123 20.34 1.04 16.91
CA VAL A 123 20.31 2.48 16.61
C VAL A 123 19.71 2.77 15.24
N TYR A 124 19.88 1.88 14.27
CA TYR A 124 19.39 2.06 12.90
C TYR A 124 18.33 1.02 12.52
N GLY A 125 18.60 -0.26 12.74
CA GLY A 125 17.73 -1.35 12.30
C GLY A 125 16.33 -1.32 12.92
N ALA A 126 16.23 -1.23 14.25
CA ALA A 126 14.96 -1.23 14.97
C ALA A 126 14.10 0.02 14.66
N PRO A 127 14.63 1.26 14.69
CA PRO A 127 13.87 2.43 14.25
C PRO A 127 13.41 2.32 12.80
N LEU A 128 14.26 1.83 11.90
CA LEU A 128 13.89 1.63 10.49
C LEU A 128 12.76 0.61 10.35
N LEU A 129 12.81 -0.50 11.10
CA LEU A 129 11.74 -1.50 11.11
C LEU A 129 10.40 -0.91 11.58
N VAL A 130 10.43 -0.07 12.62
CA VAL A 130 9.22 0.61 13.12
C VAL A 130 8.65 1.57 12.07
N VAL A 131 9.49 2.38 11.44
CA VAL A 131 9.05 3.30 10.37
C VAL A 131 8.47 2.54 9.18
N ASN A 132 9.14 1.46 8.74
CA ASN A 132 8.64 0.61 7.66
C ASN A 132 7.30 -0.04 8.05
N GLY A 133 7.17 -0.51 9.29
CA GLY A 133 5.93 -1.08 9.80
C GLY A 133 4.77 -0.10 9.76
N PHE A 134 4.99 1.16 10.15
CA PHE A 134 3.96 2.20 10.03
C PHE A 134 3.65 2.57 8.58
N LEU A 135 4.66 2.65 7.70
CA LEU A 135 4.43 2.89 6.27
C LEU A 135 3.52 1.80 5.70
N VAL A 136 3.83 0.53 5.95
CA VAL A 136 3.02 -0.61 5.49
C VAL A 136 1.64 -0.58 6.11
N LEU A 137 1.53 -0.30 7.41
CA LEU A 137 0.25 -0.26 8.13
C LEU A 137 -0.70 0.80 7.56
N ILE A 138 -0.18 2.01 7.29
CA ILE A 138 -0.94 3.10 6.71
C ILE A 138 -1.35 2.71 5.28
N THR A 139 -0.44 2.29 4.43
CA THR A 139 -0.84 1.91 3.06
C THR A 139 -1.84 0.75 3.07
N TYR A 140 -1.69 -0.24 3.96
CA TYR A 140 -2.63 -1.34 4.08
C TYR A 140 -4.03 -0.86 4.49
N LEU A 141 -4.15 -0.15 5.61
CA LEU A 141 -5.46 0.20 6.17
C LEU A 141 -6.21 1.25 5.35
N GLN A 142 -5.50 2.17 4.70
CA GLN A 142 -6.10 3.20 3.87
C GLN A 142 -6.57 2.65 2.51
N HIS A 143 -6.02 1.52 2.04
CA HIS A 143 -6.37 0.90 0.74
C HIS A 143 -7.10 -0.43 0.85
N THR A 144 -7.16 -1.01 2.04
CA THR A 144 -7.84 -2.30 2.30
C THR A 144 -8.99 -2.04 3.27
N HIS A 145 -10.22 -2.15 2.78
CA HIS A 145 -11.42 -2.05 3.62
C HIS A 145 -12.63 -2.64 2.87
N PRO A 146 -13.59 -3.31 3.54
CA PRO A 146 -14.73 -3.95 2.86
C PRO A 146 -15.62 -2.99 2.05
N ALA A 147 -15.64 -1.71 2.42
CA ALA A 147 -16.41 -0.67 1.73
C ALA A 147 -15.64 0.02 0.59
N LEU A 148 -14.40 -0.38 0.30
CA LEU A 148 -13.65 0.17 -0.83
C LEU A 148 -13.85 -0.71 -2.07
N PRO A 149 -14.38 -0.15 -3.16
CA PRO A 149 -14.48 -0.85 -4.43
C PRO A 149 -13.11 -0.97 -5.09
N HIS A 150 -12.95 -2.02 -5.87
CA HIS A 150 -11.88 -2.17 -6.85
C HIS A 150 -12.50 -2.25 -8.23
N TYR A 151 -11.73 -1.88 -9.25
CA TYR A 151 -12.27 -1.77 -10.60
C TYR A 151 -11.38 -2.51 -11.59
N ASP A 152 -12.01 -3.19 -12.54
CA ASP A 152 -11.32 -3.63 -13.75
C ASP A 152 -11.25 -2.48 -14.77
N LYS A 153 -10.55 -2.72 -15.87
CA LYS A 153 -10.36 -1.76 -16.97
C LYS A 153 -11.64 -1.23 -17.62
N SER A 154 -12.80 -1.88 -17.42
CA SER A 154 -14.07 -1.45 -18.02
C SER A 154 -14.78 -0.36 -17.22
N GLU A 155 -14.57 -0.33 -15.90
CA GLU A 155 -15.21 0.62 -14.98
C GLU A 155 -14.22 1.60 -14.33
N TRP A 156 -12.92 1.32 -14.41
CA TRP A 156 -11.90 2.16 -13.79
C TRP A 156 -11.74 3.49 -14.54
N ASP A 157 -11.81 4.58 -13.78
CA ASP A 157 -11.30 5.89 -14.15
C ASP A 157 -10.49 6.49 -12.99
N TRP A 158 -9.74 7.55 -13.27
CA TRP A 158 -8.86 8.16 -12.28
C TRP A 158 -9.61 8.64 -11.02
N LEU A 159 -10.80 9.21 -11.16
CA LEU A 159 -11.51 9.79 -10.01
C LEU A 159 -12.10 8.69 -9.13
N ARG A 160 -12.71 7.66 -9.73
CA ARG A 160 -13.18 6.46 -9.01
C ARG A 160 -12.03 5.79 -8.26
N GLY A 161 -10.88 5.66 -8.92
CA GLY A 161 -9.68 5.10 -8.32
C GLY A 161 -9.14 5.93 -7.16
N ALA A 162 -9.01 7.25 -7.34
CA ALA A 162 -8.51 8.16 -6.29
C ALA A 162 -9.42 8.20 -5.04
N LEU A 163 -10.73 7.93 -5.22
CA LEU A 163 -11.70 7.83 -4.12
C LEU A 163 -11.79 6.42 -3.51
N ALA A 164 -11.12 5.41 -4.07
CA ALA A 164 -11.03 4.06 -3.51
C ALA A 164 -10.03 3.99 -2.35
N THR A 165 -10.21 4.87 -1.37
CA THR A 165 -9.40 4.94 -0.17
C THR A 165 -10.20 5.49 1.01
N VAL A 166 -9.73 5.28 2.25
CA VAL A 166 -10.45 5.63 3.47
C VAL A 166 -9.58 6.42 4.45
N ASP A 167 -10.10 7.55 4.94
CA ASP A 167 -9.47 8.30 6.03
C ASP A 167 -9.73 7.61 7.38
N ARG A 168 -8.74 7.63 8.27
CA ARG A 168 -8.80 6.94 9.57
C ARG A 168 -8.18 7.77 10.67
N ASP A 169 -8.80 7.72 11.84
CA ASP A 169 -8.29 8.38 13.03
C ASP A 169 -7.41 7.43 13.87
N TYR A 170 -6.11 7.73 13.92
CA TYR A 170 -5.11 7.02 14.75
C TYR A 170 -4.82 7.79 16.05
N GLY A 171 -5.62 8.82 16.38
CA GLY A 171 -5.48 9.66 17.55
C GLY A 171 -4.22 10.52 17.49
N VAL A 172 -3.38 10.45 18.53
CA VAL A 172 -2.13 11.24 18.59
C VAL A 172 -1.19 10.96 17.42
N LEU A 173 -1.27 9.75 16.84
CA LEU A 173 -0.45 9.35 15.71
C LEU A 173 -0.78 10.10 14.43
N ASN A 174 -1.99 10.67 14.26
CA ASN A 174 -2.30 11.51 13.10
C ASN A 174 -1.27 12.64 13.00
N ARG A 175 -1.02 13.34 14.12
CA ARG A 175 -0.05 14.43 14.14
C ARG A 175 1.40 13.96 13.94
N VAL A 176 1.76 12.80 14.47
CA VAL A 176 3.09 12.18 14.27
C VAL A 176 3.32 11.86 12.79
N PHE A 177 2.28 11.40 12.10
CA PHE A 177 2.31 11.07 10.68
C PHE A 177 1.86 12.21 9.77
N HIS A 178 1.89 13.45 10.27
CA HIS A 178 1.55 14.64 9.49
C HIS A 178 0.15 14.62 8.86
N ASN A 179 -0.80 14.00 9.56
CA ASN A 179 -2.20 13.78 9.20
C ASN A 179 -2.41 12.94 7.93
N ILE A 180 -1.40 12.21 7.46
CA ILE A 180 -1.58 11.33 6.30
C ILE A 180 -2.66 10.27 6.53
N THR A 181 -2.89 9.87 7.79
CA THR A 181 -3.87 8.86 8.16
C THR A 181 -5.32 9.34 8.01
N ASP A 182 -5.58 10.62 8.30
CA ASP A 182 -6.90 11.27 8.32
C ASP A 182 -7.08 12.33 7.22
N THR A 183 -6.15 12.38 6.26
CA THR A 183 -6.25 13.17 5.02
C THR A 183 -5.84 12.38 3.78
N HIS A 184 -5.87 11.06 3.83
CA HIS A 184 -5.43 10.18 2.77
C HIS A 184 -6.31 10.30 1.51
N VAL A 185 -7.61 10.53 1.66
CA VAL A 185 -8.52 10.81 0.52
C VAL A 185 -8.07 12.08 -0.20
N ALA A 186 -7.81 13.17 0.52
CA ALA A 186 -7.31 14.41 -0.07
C ALA A 186 -5.92 14.24 -0.68
N HIS A 187 -5.07 13.42 -0.04
CA HIS A 187 -3.76 13.05 -0.58
C HIS A 187 -3.87 12.32 -1.92
N HIS A 188 -4.84 11.43 -2.11
CA HIS A 188 -5.04 10.77 -3.40
C HIS A 188 -5.59 11.70 -4.48
N LEU A 189 -6.53 12.57 -4.13
CA LEU A 189 -7.04 13.58 -5.07
C LEU A 189 -5.98 14.61 -5.47
N PHE A 190 -5.08 14.96 -4.54
CA PHE A 190 -4.07 16.00 -4.73
C PHE A 190 -2.68 15.52 -4.27
N SER A 191 -2.15 14.48 -4.89
CA SER A 191 -0.89 13.80 -4.46
C SER A 191 0.37 14.66 -4.48
N THR A 192 0.35 15.80 -5.16
CA THR A 192 1.44 16.79 -5.16
C THR A 192 1.29 17.86 -4.06
N MET A 193 0.15 17.92 -3.38
CA MET A 193 -0.11 18.86 -2.31
C MET A 193 0.77 18.56 -1.09
N PRO A 194 1.39 19.58 -0.48
CA PRO A 194 2.13 19.41 0.75
C PRO A 194 1.21 19.11 1.94
N HIS A 195 1.69 18.30 2.88
CA HIS A 195 0.90 17.81 4.03
C HIS A 195 0.36 18.93 4.94
N TYR A 196 0.98 20.11 4.97
CA TYR A 196 0.61 21.19 5.89
C TYR A 196 -0.74 21.86 5.56
N HIS A 197 -1.25 21.73 4.32
CA HIS A 197 -2.62 22.13 3.95
C HIS A 197 -3.59 20.95 3.79
N ALA A 198 -3.15 19.71 4.04
CA ALA A 198 -4.00 18.54 3.78
C ALA A 198 -5.29 18.57 4.61
N MET A 199 -5.23 18.98 5.88
CA MET A 199 -6.41 19.12 6.74
C MET A 199 -7.37 20.23 6.29
N GLU A 200 -6.85 21.29 5.66
CA GLU A 200 -7.67 22.36 5.09
C GLU A 200 -8.41 21.84 3.85
N ALA A 201 -7.67 21.17 2.95
CA ALA A 201 -8.24 20.54 1.77
C ALA A 201 -9.29 19.48 2.13
N THR A 202 -9.03 18.58 3.08
CA THR A 202 -9.99 17.57 3.53
C THR A 202 -11.30 18.21 4.01
N ARG A 203 -11.21 19.29 4.81
CA ARG A 203 -12.42 20.01 5.29
C ARG A 203 -13.22 20.65 4.15
N ALA A 204 -12.56 21.14 3.11
CA ALA A 204 -13.21 21.74 1.95
C ALA A 204 -13.82 20.69 1.01
N VAL A 205 -13.14 19.55 0.83
CA VAL A 205 -13.52 18.50 -0.13
C VAL A 205 -14.61 17.57 0.42
N ARG A 206 -14.57 17.26 1.72
CA ARG A 206 -15.54 16.37 2.36
C ARG A 206 -17.02 16.70 2.08
N PRO A 207 -17.51 17.95 2.21
CA PRO A 207 -18.90 18.27 1.89
C PRO A 207 -19.23 18.16 0.39
N ILE A 208 -18.23 18.29 -0.49
CA ILE A 208 -18.41 18.17 -1.95
C ILE A 208 -18.55 16.69 -2.33
N LEU A 209 -17.72 15.82 -1.74
CA LEU A 209 -17.77 14.39 -2.00
C LEU A 209 -19.00 13.71 -1.38
N GLY A 210 -19.54 14.24 -0.28
CA GLY A 210 -20.74 13.71 0.36
C GLY A 210 -20.60 12.23 0.70
N GLU A 211 -21.48 11.40 0.13
CA GLU A 211 -21.50 9.94 0.33
C GLU A 211 -20.28 9.21 -0.24
N TYR A 212 -19.54 9.82 -1.16
CA TYR A 212 -18.32 9.24 -1.74
C TYR A 212 -17.09 9.40 -0.84
N TYR A 213 -17.15 10.26 0.19
CA TYR A 213 -16.06 10.40 1.15
C TYR A 213 -16.09 9.28 2.19
N GLN A 214 -15.03 8.47 2.24
CA GLN A 214 -14.91 7.35 3.17
C GLN A 214 -14.09 7.75 4.41
N PHE A 215 -14.66 7.53 5.59
CA PHE A 215 -13.99 7.67 6.87
C PHE A 215 -14.33 6.50 7.79
N ASP A 216 -13.31 5.93 8.43
CA ASP A 216 -13.47 4.86 9.43
C ASP A 216 -12.77 5.23 10.75
N GLY A 217 -13.58 5.52 11.77
CA GLY A 217 -13.13 5.82 13.14
C GLY A 217 -12.86 4.58 14.00
N THR A 218 -12.87 3.38 13.43
CA THR A 218 -12.56 2.15 14.16
C THR A 218 -11.12 2.19 14.68
N PRO A 219 -10.87 1.87 15.97
CA PRO A 219 -9.52 1.84 16.52
C PRO A 219 -8.57 0.98 15.69
N VAL A 220 -7.35 1.47 15.45
CA VAL A 220 -6.36 0.88 14.51
C VAL A 220 -6.22 -0.63 14.66
N TYR A 221 -6.04 -1.14 15.88
CA TYR A 221 -5.87 -2.59 16.11
C TYR A 221 -7.13 -3.42 15.77
N LYS A 222 -8.34 -2.85 15.94
CA LYS A 222 -9.59 -3.51 15.54
C LYS A 222 -9.76 -3.47 14.02
N ALA A 223 -9.41 -2.36 13.39
CA ALA A 223 -9.40 -2.22 11.94
C ALA A 223 -8.41 -3.23 11.31
N MET A 224 -7.17 -3.31 11.80
CA MET A 224 -6.19 -4.31 11.35
C MET A 224 -6.76 -5.73 11.39
N TRP A 225 -7.42 -6.08 12.49
CA TRP A 225 -8.00 -7.41 12.65
C TRP A 225 -9.20 -7.65 11.73
N ARG A 226 -10.07 -6.65 11.57
CA ARG A 226 -11.22 -6.72 10.66
C ARG A 226 -10.74 -6.85 9.21
N GLU A 227 -9.71 -6.12 8.80
CA GLU A 227 -9.26 -6.09 7.41
C GLU A 227 -8.57 -7.41 7.07
N ALA A 228 -7.74 -7.92 7.98
CA ALA A 228 -7.15 -9.25 7.87
C ALA A 228 -8.21 -10.38 7.89
N LYS A 229 -9.45 -10.09 8.32
CA LYS A 229 -10.57 -11.04 8.36
C LYS A 229 -11.50 -10.96 7.16
N GLU A 230 -11.83 -9.75 6.75
CA GLU A 230 -12.92 -9.47 5.81
C GLU A 230 -12.37 -9.22 4.39
N CYS A 231 -11.10 -8.84 4.24
CA CYS A 231 -10.48 -8.47 2.96
C CYS A 231 -9.49 -9.54 2.46
N LEU A 232 -9.99 -10.74 2.14
CA LEU A 232 -9.14 -11.88 1.75
C LEU A 232 -8.93 -11.98 0.24
N TYR A 233 -9.97 -11.72 -0.53
CA TYR A 233 -9.96 -11.69 -1.99
C TYR A 233 -11.08 -10.79 -2.49
N VAL A 234 -11.09 -10.51 -3.78
CA VAL A 234 -12.17 -9.74 -4.42
C VAL A 234 -13.01 -10.60 -5.38
N GLU A 235 -14.30 -10.28 -5.47
CA GLU A 235 -15.24 -10.86 -6.43
C GLU A 235 -16.06 -9.75 -7.10
N PRO A 236 -16.55 -9.97 -8.34
CA PRO A 236 -17.42 -9.03 -9.03
C PRO A 236 -18.69 -8.74 -8.22
N ASP A 237 -19.24 -7.54 -8.38
CA ASP A 237 -20.47 -7.14 -7.71
C ASP A 237 -21.67 -8.02 -8.14
N GLU A 238 -22.33 -8.63 -7.13
CA GLU A 238 -23.49 -9.51 -7.29
C GLU A 238 -24.73 -8.77 -7.82
N GLY A 239 -24.74 -7.43 -7.75
CA GLY A 239 -25.85 -6.58 -8.18
C GLY A 239 -26.07 -6.48 -9.71
N THR A 240 -25.11 -6.90 -10.54
CA THR A 240 -25.21 -6.82 -12.01
C THR A 240 -26.07 -7.95 -12.60
N LYS A 241 -27.39 -7.89 -12.39
CA LYS A 241 -28.36 -8.73 -13.11
C LYS A 241 -28.45 -8.30 -14.58
N GLY A 242 -27.63 -8.87 -15.46
CA GLY A 242 -27.76 -8.62 -16.89
C GLY A 242 -26.55 -8.93 -17.76
N GLY A 243 -25.87 -10.08 -17.58
CA GLY A 243 -24.97 -10.65 -18.60
C GLY A 243 -23.66 -9.91 -18.90
N SER A 244 -23.51 -8.64 -18.54
CA SER A 244 -22.24 -7.93 -18.43
C SER A 244 -21.88 -7.85 -16.95
N GLY A 245 -21.02 -8.75 -16.47
CA GLY A 245 -20.48 -8.65 -15.11
C GLY A 245 -19.88 -7.26 -14.93
N GLY A 246 -20.43 -6.46 -14.01
CA GLY A 246 -19.97 -5.10 -13.80
C GLY A 246 -18.50 -5.11 -13.40
N GLY A 247 -17.70 -4.19 -13.95
CA GLY A 247 -16.27 -4.08 -13.66
C GLY A 247 -15.94 -3.58 -12.26
N VAL A 248 -16.87 -3.69 -11.30
CA VAL A 248 -16.73 -3.31 -9.90
C VAL A 248 -16.57 -4.58 -9.06
N PHE A 249 -15.58 -4.58 -8.18
CA PHE A 249 -15.17 -5.70 -7.37
C PHE A 249 -15.13 -5.33 -5.89
N TRP A 250 -15.57 -6.26 -5.04
CA TRP A 250 -15.67 -6.04 -3.60
C TRP A 250 -14.91 -7.12 -2.84
N TYR A 251 -14.37 -6.74 -1.68
CA TYR A 251 -13.75 -7.70 -0.78
C TYR A 251 -14.74 -8.73 -0.25
N ARG A 252 -14.25 -9.96 -0.13
CA ARG A 252 -14.96 -11.14 0.39
C ARG A 252 -14.01 -11.98 1.24
N ASN A 253 -14.60 -12.86 2.06
CA ASN A 253 -13.87 -13.69 3.02
C ASN A 253 -14.36 -15.14 3.14
N LYS A 254 -15.22 -15.60 2.23
CA LYS A 254 -15.79 -16.94 2.27
C LYS A 254 -14.96 -17.91 1.42
N PHE A 255 -14.21 -18.79 2.06
CA PHE A 255 -13.56 -19.90 1.36
C PHE A 255 -14.56 -20.99 1.00
#